data_AF-A0A947Z9C3-F1
#
_entry.id   AF-A0A947Z9C3-F1
#
_cell.length_a   1.000
_cell.length_b   1.000
_cell.length_c   1.000
_cell.angle_alpha   90.00
_cell.angle_beta   90.00
_cell.angle_gamma   90.00
#
_symmetry.space_group_name_H-M   'P 1'
#
loop_
_entity.id
_entity.type
_entity.pdbx_description
1 polymer ?
#
loop_
_entity_poly.entity_id
_entity_poly.type
_entity_poly.pdbx_seq_one_letter_code
_entity_poly.pdbx_strand_id
1 'polypeptide(L)'
;MVLKVIFTLLLPVLLIVGMVAMPGTVLSAKRHKSGMMKKGKSARGRLRGNKKLNRKKRSKKEPWNKTPELLKKVKVIDTPAPGQDVKCLARLRAVGVKFRMLKNVEAVKTPVRLLSTKLGGVHYRRAWNNKTAPWILDCKMVENLILAGPYLRRVGIASVYWTSAWRYSLVHGTKKLSRHSFGDAMDITALDGNFGYAALVSSWDSRCGGCGKGCRTAKGKALRAFICALRGPKLFATVYTPAYDALHRDHFHVDSPSPRHQLKVSINEKDLLAGSSSKKTQKVAGSAKRNHWSRYPSTRKWEAPRTRLSRW
;
A
#
# COMPACT_ATOMS: atom_id res chain seq x y z
N MET A 1 -47.40 -12.70 -36.81
CA MET A 1 -48.18 -12.33 -35.62
C MET A 1 -47.22 -11.91 -34.52
N VAL A 2 -47.22 -10.62 -34.19
CA VAL A 2 -46.27 -9.97 -33.27
C VAL A 2 -46.97 -9.79 -31.94
N LEU A 3 -46.49 -10.43 -30.86
CA LEU A 3 -47.01 -10.21 -29.52
C LEU A 3 -45.98 -9.42 -28.69
N LYS A 4 -46.19 -8.09 -28.63
CA LYS A 4 -45.49 -7.17 -27.72
C LYS A 4 -46.22 -7.20 -26.38
N VAL A 5 -45.58 -7.73 -25.34
CA VAL A 5 -46.04 -7.59 -23.95
C VAL A 5 -45.32 -6.38 -23.33
N ILE A 6 -46.08 -5.33 -23.06
CA ILE A 6 -45.66 -4.13 -22.34
C ILE A 6 -45.97 -4.37 -20.87
N PHE A 7 -44.95 -4.44 -20.01
CA PHE A 7 -45.12 -4.49 -18.56
C PHE A 7 -44.76 -3.13 -17.97
N THR A 8 -45.78 -2.35 -17.64
CA THR A 8 -45.68 -1.06 -16.95
C THR A 8 -45.79 -1.33 -15.45
N LEU A 9 -44.68 -1.25 -14.71
CA LEU A 9 -44.69 -1.31 -13.25
C LEU A 9 -44.57 0.10 -12.67
N LEU A 10 -45.71 0.59 -12.16
CA LEU A 10 -45.84 1.73 -11.25
C LEU A 10 -45.26 1.34 -9.88
N LEU A 11 -44.36 2.15 -9.35
CA LEU A 11 -43.90 2.09 -7.96
C LEU A 11 -44.29 3.40 -7.26
N PRO A 12 -44.94 3.35 -6.08
CA PRO A 12 -45.31 4.55 -5.34
C PRO A 12 -44.09 5.16 -4.63
N VAL A 13 -44.03 6.49 -4.73
CA VAL A 13 -43.12 7.37 -3.99
C VAL A 13 -43.61 7.44 -2.54
N LEU A 14 -42.83 6.90 -1.60
CA LEU A 14 -43.05 7.12 -0.16
C LEU A 14 -42.06 8.19 0.33
N LEU A 15 -42.58 9.40 0.51
CA LEU A 15 -41.91 10.55 1.11
C LEU A 15 -42.07 10.44 2.63
N ILE A 16 -40.98 10.16 3.37
CA ILE A 16 -40.95 10.31 4.82
C ILE A 16 -40.03 11.51 5.13
N VAL A 17 -40.66 12.63 5.46
CA VAL A 17 -40.03 13.83 6.02
C VAL A 17 -40.07 13.68 7.54
N GLY A 18 -38.91 13.46 8.15
CA GLY A 18 -38.72 13.48 9.60
C GLY A 18 -37.62 14.47 9.97
N MET A 19 -38.00 15.73 10.17
CA MET A 19 -37.15 16.73 10.82
C MET A 19 -37.24 16.55 12.32
N VAL A 20 -36.12 16.24 12.98
CA VAL A 20 -35.97 16.44 14.43
C VAL A 20 -34.80 17.40 14.64
N ALA A 21 -35.14 18.61 15.04
CA ALA A 21 -34.21 19.60 15.56
C ALA A 21 -33.78 19.19 16.98
N MET A 22 -32.48 19.29 17.28
CA MET A 22 -31.97 19.24 18.65
C MET A 22 -31.12 20.49 18.93
N PRO A 23 -31.33 21.13 20.09
CA PRO A 23 -30.69 22.40 20.46
C PRO A 23 -29.23 22.21 20.88
N GLY A 24 -28.45 23.25 20.59
CA GLY A 24 -27.03 23.33 20.90
C GLY A 24 -26.74 23.60 22.38
N THR A 25 -25.61 23.06 22.83
CA THR A 25 -24.94 23.49 24.05
C THR A 25 -23.55 24.01 23.70
N VAL A 26 -23.40 25.31 23.90
CA VAL A 26 -22.14 26.06 23.84
C VAL A 26 -21.38 25.79 25.13
N LEU A 27 -20.17 25.19 25.05
CA LEU A 27 -19.26 25.13 26.19
C LEU A 27 -17.99 25.94 25.92
N SER A 28 -17.93 26.99 26.73
CA SER A 28 -16.90 27.98 27.00
C SER A 28 -15.45 27.51 26.92
N ALA A 29 -14.65 28.32 26.22
CA ALA A 29 -13.19 28.25 26.20
C ALA A 29 -12.58 28.68 27.54
N LYS A 30 -11.66 27.88 28.09
CA LYS A 30 -10.71 28.32 29.13
C LYS A 30 -9.32 28.51 28.51
N ARG A 31 -8.90 29.77 28.48
CA ARG A 31 -7.63 30.30 27.99
C ARG A 31 -6.58 30.13 29.10
N HIS A 32 -5.65 29.18 28.97
CA HIS A 32 -4.52 29.06 29.91
C HIS A 32 -3.35 29.94 29.47
N LYS A 33 -2.94 30.82 30.39
CA LYS A 33 -1.86 31.79 30.28
C LYS A 33 -0.49 31.13 30.20
N SER A 34 0.34 31.74 29.38
CA SER A 34 1.77 31.55 29.16
C SER A 34 2.60 31.80 30.43
N GLY A 35 3.45 30.83 30.79
CA GLY A 35 4.51 30.99 31.78
C GLY A 35 5.87 31.09 31.10
N MET A 36 6.49 32.27 31.20
CA MET A 36 7.90 32.54 30.90
C MET A 36 8.80 31.72 31.84
N MET A 37 9.68 30.87 31.30
CA MET A 37 10.83 30.35 32.06
C MET A 37 12.15 30.96 31.55
N LYS A 38 12.92 31.40 32.56
CA LYS A 38 14.09 32.25 32.51
C LYS A 38 15.31 31.54 31.90
N LYS A 39 16.12 32.31 31.17
CA LYS A 39 17.46 31.96 30.70
C LYS A 39 18.39 31.78 31.91
N GLY A 40 18.79 30.55 32.20
CA GLY A 40 19.90 30.25 33.10
C GLY A 40 21.18 30.01 32.29
N LYS A 41 22.10 30.98 32.31
CA LYS A 41 23.50 30.78 31.92
C LYS A 41 24.17 30.00 33.08
N SER A 42 24.77 28.85 32.81
CA SER A 42 25.66 28.20 33.78
C SER A 42 26.96 27.71 33.14
N ALA A 43 28.01 28.30 33.70
CA ALA A 43 29.43 27.97 33.79
C ALA A 43 30.03 26.81 32.99
N ARG A 44 31.11 27.20 32.30
CA ARG A 44 32.28 26.38 31.94
C ARG A 44 32.84 25.66 33.17
N GLY A 45 33.23 24.39 33.02
CA GLY A 45 33.96 23.66 34.05
C GLY A 45 34.48 22.30 33.59
N ARG A 46 35.73 22.29 33.08
CA ARG A 46 36.81 21.31 33.33
C ARG A 46 36.44 19.82 33.56
N LEU A 47 36.96 18.94 32.71
CA LEU A 47 38.06 17.98 33.00
C LEU A 47 38.18 16.96 31.85
N ARG A 48 39.24 17.10 31.04
CA ARG A 48 39.67 16.13 30.03
C ARG A 48 40.30 14.93 30.75
N GLY A 49 39.48 13.97 31.16
CA GLY A 49 39.92 12.65 31.59
C GLY A 49 40.09 11.73 30.39
N ASN A 50 41.33 11.39 30.06
CA ASN A 50 41.71 10.54 28.94
C ASN A 50 41.39 9.05 29.24
N LYS A 51 40.11 8.69 29.35
CA LYS A 51 39.68 7.29 29.47
C LYS A 51 39.87 6.62 28.11
N LYS A 52 40.97 5.88 27.98
CA LYS A 52 41.17 4.84 26.95
C LYS A 52 40.04 3.81 27.10
N LEU A 53 38.89 4.11 26.49
CA LEU A 53 37.74 3.22 26.43
C LEU A 53 38.16 2.01 25.62
N ASN A 54 38.36 0.92 26.34
CA ASN A 54 38.56 -0.42 25.82
C ASN A 54 37.45 -0.71 24.80
N ARG A 55 37.81 -0.57 23.52
CA ARG A 55 36.89 -0.61 22.38
C ARG A 55 36.51 -2.07 22.15
N LYS A 56 35.68 -2.62 23.06
CA LYS A 56 35.11 -3.97 23.00
C LYS A 56 34.77 -4.27 21.54
N LYS A 57 35.36 -5.34 20.99
CA LYS A 57 35.07 -5.86 19.65
C LYS A 57 33.56 -5.82 19.47
N ARG A 58 33.06 -4.82 18.73
CA ARG A 58 31.66 -4.77 18.32
C ARG A 58 31.46 -6.06 17.53
N SER A 59 30.73 -7.01 18.12
CA SER A 59 30.27 -8.19 17.40
C SER A 59 29.71 -7.69 16.07
N LYS A 60 30.13 -8.31 14.96
CA LYS A 60 29.66 -7.94 13.63
C LYS A 60 28.13 -7.94 13.71
N LYS A 61 27.51 -6.74 13.73
CA LYS A 61 26.06 -6.64 13.79
C LYS A 61 25.55 -7.40 12.59
N GLU A 62 24.82 -8.49 12.83
CA GLU A 62 24.22 -9.23 11.73
C GLU A 62 23.48 -8.25 10.83
N PRO A 63 23.60 -8.38 9.49
CA PRO A 63 22.92 -7.49 8.59
C PRO A 63 21.41 -7.55 8.88
N TRP A 64 20.81 -6.38 9.09
CA TRP A 64 19.38 -6.25 9.40
C TRP A 64 18.48 -6.81 8.27
N ASN A 65 19.05 -7.06 7.10
CA ASN A 65 18.39 -7.65 5.94
C ASN A 65 19.20 -8.85 5.40
N LYS A 66 18.70 -10.08 5.60
CA LYS A 66 19.32 -11.33 5.09
C LYS A 66 18.84 -11.71 3.69
N THR A 67 18.00 -10.90 3.06
CA THR A 67 17.35 -11.21 1.77
C THR A 67 18.33 -11.59 0.64
N PRO A 68 19.45 -10.87 0.41
CA PRO A 68 20.37 -11.22 -0.69
C PRO A 68 20.98 -12.62 -0.57
N GLU A 69 21.27 -13.08 0.64
CA GLU A 69 21.80 -14.42 0.89
C GLU A 69 20.72 -15.49 0.71
N LEU A 70 19.52 -15.22 1.21
CA LEU A 70 18.38 -16.14 1.12
C LEU A 70 17.89 -16.29 -0.32
N LEU A 71 17.97 -15.24 -1.14
CA LEU A 71 17.61 -15.30 -2.57
C LEU A 71 18.39 -16.37 -3.34
N LYS A 72 19.63 -16.68 -2.93
CA LYS A 72 20.45 -17.73 -3.57
C LYS A 72 19.88 -19.13 -3.34
N LYS A 73 19.08 -19.32 -2.29
CA LYS A 73 18.49 -20.62 -1.92
C LYS A 73 17.11 -20.85 -2.55
N VAL A 74 16.48 -19.79 -3.06
CA VAL A 74 15.14 -19.84 -3.67
C VAL A 74 15.20 -20.66 -4.95
N LYS A 75 14.28 -21.63 -5.07
CA LYS A 75 14.17 -22.49 -6.26
C LYS A 75 12.79 -22.32 -6.90
N VAL A 76 12.75 -22.29 -8.23
CA VAL A 76 11.51 -22.41 -8.99
C VAL A 76 11.07 -23.88 -8.99
N ILE A 77 9.76 -24.12 -8.88
CA ILE A 77 9.17 -25.45 -8.89
C ILE A 77 7.94 -25.48 -9.81
N ASP A 78 7.64 -26.65 -10.37
CA ASP A 78 6.51 -26.85 -11.28
C ASP A 78 5.29 -27.47 -10.60
N THR A 79 5.49 -28.10 -9.44
CA THR A 79 4.43 -28.62 -8.56
C THR A 79 4.45 -27.90 -7.20
N PRO A 80 3.30 -27.70 -6.53
CA PRO A 80 3.26 -27.13 -5.19
C PRO A 80 4.05 -27.97 -4.18
N ALA A 81 4.87 -27.33 -3.36
CA ALA A 81 5.57 -28.00 -2.26
C ALA A 81 4.60 -28.37 -1.11
N PRO A 82 4.95 -29.35 -0.25
CA PRO A 82 4.13 -29.68 0.93
C PRO A 82 3.80 -28.43 1.77
N GLY A 83 2.53 -28.28 2.16
CA GLY A 83 2.04 -27.15 2.96
C GLY A 83 1.67 -25.88 2.18
N GLN A 84 1.96 -25.79 0.88
CA GLN A 84 1.53 -24.68 0.03
C GLN A 84 0.01 -24.71 -0.21
N ASP A 85 -0.61 -23.53 -0.32
CA ASP A 85 -2.05 -23.39 -0.58
C ASP A 85 -2.38 -23.66 -2.06
N VAL A 86 -2.59 -24.94 -2.38
CA VAL A 86 -2.94 -25.40 -3.74
C VAL A 86 -4.20 -24.72 -4.26
N LYS A 87 -5.21 -24.47 -3.40
CA LYS A 87 -6.47 -23.82 -3.81
C LYS A 87 -6.24 -22.36 -4.23
N CYS A 88 -5.39 -21.64 -3.50
CA CYS A 88 -4.99 -20.28 -3.87
C CYS A 88 -4.23 -20.24 -5.19
N LEU A 89 -3.26 -21.13 -5.38
CA LEU A 89 -2.53 -21.24 -6.64
C LEU A 89 -3.46 -21.56 -7.82
N ALA A 90 -4.45 -22.44 -7.63
CA ALA A 90 -5.46 -22.75 -8.62
C ALA A 90 -6.32 -21.52 -8.96
N ARG A 91 -6.82 -20.77 -7.96
CA ARG A 91 -7.58 -19.53 -8.20
C ARG A 91 -6.77 -18.48 -8.96
N LEU A 92 -5.48 -18.31 -8.64
CA LEU A 92 -4.59 -17.40 -9.40
C LEU A 92 -4.48 -17.81 -10.87
N ARG A 93 -4.36 -19.12 -11.16
CA ARG A 93 -4.34 -19.63 -12.55
C ARG A 93 -5.68 -19.40 -13.25
N ALA A 94 -6.80 -19.67 -12.58
CA ALA A 94 -8.14 -19.50 -13.12
C ALA A 94 -8.42 -18.06 -13.59
N VAL A 95 -7.89 -17.06 -12.86
CA VAL A 95 -8.03 -15.64 -13.24
C VAL A 95 -6.92 -15.14 -14.18
N GLY A 96 -6.11 -16.04 -14.74
CA GLY A 96 -5.09 -15.73 -15.73
C GLY A 96 -3.86 -15.00 -15.19
N VAL A 97 -3.58 -15.04 -13.87
CA VAL A 97 -2.33 -14.50 -13.34
C VAL A 97 -1.17 -15.41 -13.74
N LYS A 98 -0.18 -14.86 -14.43
CA LYS A 98 1.07 -15.55 -14.77
C LYS A 98 2.04 -15.43 -13.60
N PHE A 99 2.48 -16.55 -13.04
CA PHE A 99 3.44 -16.62 -11.95
C PHE A 99 4.31 -17.87 -12.04
N ARG A 100 5.45 -17.86 -11.35
CA ARG A 100 6.25 -19.05 -11.04
C ARG A 100 6.08 -19.41 -9.58
N MET A 101 5.87 -20.70 -9.28
CA MET A 101 5.88 -21.19 -7.92
C MET A 101 7.33 -21.28 -7.43
N LEU A 102 7.54 -20.99 -6.16
CA LEU A 102 8.85 -21.05 -5.54
C LEU A 102 8.86 -22.03 -4.37
N LYS A 103 10.04 -22.53 -4.00
CA LYS A 103 10.32 -23.10 -2.67
C LYS A 103 11.55 -22.44 -2.06
N ASN A 104 11.76 -22.71 -0.76
CA ASN A 104 12.87 -22.16 0.03
C ASN A 104 12.83 -20.62 0.11
N VAL A 105 11.64 -20.02 0.05
CA VAL A 105 11.47 -18.60 0.38
C VAL A 105 11.17 -18.52 1.86
N GLU A 106 12.16 -18.06 2.63
CA GLU A 106 12.10 -18.05 4.09
C GLU A 106 10.84 -17.37 4.62
N ALA A 107 10.15 -18.04 5.54
CA ALA A 107 8.91 -17.63 6.20
C ALA A 107 7.68 -17.37 5.31
N VAL A 108 7.74 -17.59 3.99
CA VAL A 108 6.58 -17.42 3.09
C VAL A 108 5.87 -18.77 2.91
N LYS A 109 4.56 -18.84 3.19
CA LYS A 109 3.81 -20.09 3.13
C LYS A 109 3.64 -20.58 1.70
N THR A 110 3.15 -19.71 0.80
CA THR A 110 2.87 -20.04 -0.60
C THR A 110 3.54 -19.01 -1.52
N PRO A 111 4.88 -19.02 -1.62
CA PRO A 111 5.61 -18.01 -2.36
C PRO A 111 5.40 -18.14 -3.87
N VAL A 112 5.03 -17.02 -4.48
CA VAL A 112 4.93 -16.88 -5.94
C VAL A 112 5.79 -15.73 -6.42
N ARG A 113 6.50 -15.94 -7.54
CA ARG A 113 7.10 -14.86 -8.33
C ARG A 113 6.15 -14.47 -9.45
N LEU A 114 5.57 -13.30 -9.34
CA LEU A 114 4.65 -12.80 -10.37
C LEU A 114 5.42 -12.49 -11.66
N LEU A 115 4.86 -12.93 -12.78
CA LEU A 115 5.29 -12.57 -14.13
C LEU A 115 4.35 -11.53 -14.74
N SER A 116 3.08 -11.52 -14.32
CA SER A 116 2.13 -10.48 -14.65
C SER A 116 2.43 -9.18 -13.89
N THR A 117 2.32 -8.05 -14.59
CA THR A 117 2.37 -6.71 -13.99
C THR A 117 0.98 -6.11 -13.78
N LYS A 118 -0.10 -6.80 -14.17
CA LYS A 118 -1.48 -6.31 -14.05
C LYS A 118 -2.31 -7.29 -13.21
N LEU A 119 -2.89 -6.81 -12.11
CA LEU A 119 -3.72 -7.58 -11.19
C LEU A 119 -5.01 -6.80 -10.94
N GLY A 120 -6.18 -7.44 -11.04
CA GLY A 120 -7.47 -6.75 -10.81
C GLY A 120 -7.71 -5.53 -11.71
N GLY A 121 -7.03 -5.47 -12.87
CA GLY A 121 -7.08 -4.33 -13.77
C GLY A 121 -6.13 -3.17 -13.44
N VAL A 122 -5.32 -3.26 -12.38
CA VAL A 122 -4.32 -2.26 -11.97
C VAL A 122 -2.91 -2.75 -12.29
N HIS A 123 -2.07 -1.87 -12.83
CA HIS A 123 -0.66 -2.17 -13.09
C HIS A 123 0.20 -1.99 -11.83
N TYR A 124 0.86 -3.04 -11.39
CA TYR A 124 1.83 -3.01 -10.30
C TYR A 124 3.24 -2.91 -10.89
N ARG A 125 3.82 -1.71 -10.77
CA ARG A 125 5.11 -1.37 -11.37
C ARG A 125 6.15 -1.25 -10.29
N ARG A 126 7.34 -1.76 -10.54
CA ARG A 126 8.47 -1.53 -9.65
C ARG A 126 8.84 -0.05 -9.68
N ALA A 127 9.05 0.55 -8.51
CA ALA A 127 9.59 1.88 -8.40
C ALA A 127 11.03 1.91 -8.94
N TRP A 128 11.35 2.98 -9.67
CA TRP A 128 12.58 3.13 -10.44
C TRP A 128 13.87 3.07 -9.60
N ASN A 129 13.78 3.39 -8.31
CA ASN A 129 14.90 3.44 -7.37
C ASN A 129 15.23 2.09 -6.71
N ASN A 130 14.53 0.99 -7.03
CA ASN A 130 14.79 -0.31 -6.42
C ASN A 130 14.89 -1.45 -7.43
N LYS A 131 15.91 -1.41 -8.30
CA LYS A 131 16.07 -2.37 -9.41
C LYS A 131 16.19 -3.84 -8.97
N THR A 132 16.68 -4.11 -7.77
CA THR A 132 16.97 -5.47 -7.29
C THR A 132 15.88 -6.06 -6.38
N ALA A 133 14.82 -5.31 -6.06
CA ALA A 133 13.76 -5.82 -5.20
C ALA A 133 13.08 -7.06 -5.80
N PRO A 134 13.00 -8.17 -5.05
CA PRO A 134 12.31 -9.36 -5.53
C PRO A 134 10.80 -9.12 -5.57
N TRP A 135 10.20 -9.40 -6.72
CA TRP A 135 8.73 -9.39 -6.90
C TRP A 135 8.16 -10.76 -6.48
N ILE A 136 8.38 -11.08 -5.21
CA ILE A 136 7.93 -12.30 -4.54
C ILE A 136 6.89 -11.91 -3.50
N LEU A 137 5.76 -12.60 -3.50
CA LEU A 137 4.64 -12.40 -2.57
C LEU A 137 4.12 -13.77 -2.12
N ASP A 138 3.42 -13.81 -0.99
CA ASP A 138 2.52 -14.92 -0.70
C ASP A 138 1.32 -14.89 -1.65
N CYS A 139 0.83 -16.06 -2.07
CA CYS A 139 -0.30 -16.16 -2.98
C CYS A 139 -1.54 -15.40 -2.47
N LYS A 140 -1.77 -15.35 -1.14
CA LYS A 140 -2.91 -14.65 -0.54
C LYS A 140 -2.80 -13.13 -0.66
N MET A 141 -1.57 -12.61 -0.55
CA MET A 141 -1.33 -11.20 -0.84
C MET A 141 -1.68 -10.88 -2.30
N VAL A 142 -1.36 -11.78 -3.25
CA VAL A 142 -1.74 -11.61 -4.67
C VAL A 142 -3.27 -11.60 -4.84
N GLU A 143 -4.00 -12.50 -4.19
CA GLU A 143 -5.48 -12.50 -4.22
C GLU A 143 -6.05 -11.16 -3.73
N ASN A 144 -5.52 -10.62 -2.62
CA ASN A 144 -5.95 -9.33 -2.09
C ASN A 144 -5.69 -8.17 -3.06
N LEU A 145 -4.58 -8.19 -3.80
CA LEU A 145 -4.30 -7.19 -4.82
C LEU A 145 -5.26 -7.27 -6.01
N ILE A 146 -5.64 -8.49 -6.43
CA ILE A 146 -6.65 -8.69 -7.47
C ILE A 146 -8.00 -8.13 -7.00
N LEU A 147 -8.42 -8.48 -5.80
CA LEU A 147 -9.69 -8.02 -5.20
C LEU A 147 -9.73 -6.51 -4.97
N ALA A 148 -8.59 -5.89 -4.67
CA ALA A 148 -8.49 -4.44 -4.51
C ALA A 148 -8.64 -3.70 -5.84
N GLY A 149 -8.28 -4.33 -6.96
CA GLY A 149 -8.23 -3.71 -8.28
C GLY A 149 -9.50 -2.95 -8.70
N PRO A 150 -10.71 -3.54 -8.61
CA PRO A 150 -11.95 -2.82 -8.88
C PRO A 150 -12.17 -1.57 -8.01
N TYR A 151 -11.81 -1.62 -6.72
CA TYR A 151 -11.91 -0.47 -5.82
C TYR A 151 -10.94 0.64 -6.22
N LEU A 152 -9.71 0.27 -6.55
CA LEU A 152 -8.67 1.19 -7.01
C LEU A 152 -9.04 1.86 -8.33
N ARG A 153 -9.55 1.09 -9.30
CA ARG A 153 -9.98 1.62 -10.59
C ARG A 153 -11.14 2.59 -10.46
N ARG A 154 -12.10 2.33 -9.57
CA ARG A 154 -13.23 3.25 -9.31
C ARG A 154 -12.79 4.62 -8.84
N VAL A 155 -11.65 4.71 -8.14
CA VAL A 155 -11.07 5.99 -7.71
C VAL A 155 -10.04 6.54 -8.69
N GLY A 156 -10.02 6.03 -9.93
CA GLY A 156 -9.21 6.54 -11.03
C GLY A 156 -7.77 6.03 -11.07
N ILE A 157 -7.40 5.03 -10.25
CA ILE A 157 -6.03 4.50 -10.18
C ILE A 157 -5.83 3.44 -11.26
N ALA A 158 -4.80 3.64 -12.09
CA ALA A 158 -4.41 2.73 -13.16
C ALA A 158 -3.12 1.97 -12.84
N SER A 159 -2.17 2.61 -12.14
CA SER A 159 -0.91 1.98 -11.72
C SER A 159 -0.56 2.27 -10.27
N VAL A 160 0.10 1.31 -9.62
CA VAL A 160 0.68 1.36 -8.28
C VAL A 160 2.18 1.11 -8.41
N TYR A 161 2.99 1.99 -7.83
CA TYR A 161 4.45 1.87 -7.84
C TYR A 161 4.96 1.38 -6.50
N TRP A 162 5.53 0.18 -6.48
CA TRP A 162 5.99 -0.50 -5.26
C TRP A 162 7.52 -0.48 -5.14
N THR A 163 8.03 -0.35 -3.93
CA THR A 163 9.48 -0.40 -3.62
C THR A 163 9.91 -1.68 -2.95
N SER A 164 9.06 -2.30 -2.14
CA SER A 164 9.40 -3.52 -1.39
C SER A 164 8.19 -4.45 -1.36
N ALA A 165 8.43 -5.75 -1.47
CA ALA A 165 7.42 -6.81 -1.37
C ALA A 165 7.90 -7.86 -0.36
N TRP A 166 8.70 -8.83 -0.78
CA TRP A 166 9.37 -9.75 0.14
C TRP A 166 10.73 -9.22 0.61
N ARG A 167 10.93 -9.20 1.93
CA ARG A 167 12.20 -8.86 2.59
C ARG A 167 12.30 -9.54 3.95
N TYR A 168 13.25 -10.47 4.10
CA TYR A 168 13.48 -11.15 5.36
C TYR A 168 14.18 -10.22 6.36
N SER A 169 13.39 -9.67 7.29
CA SER A 169 13.81 -8.62 8.23
C SER A 169 12.93 -8.58 9.48
N LEU A 170 13.49 -8.07 10.57
CA LEU A 170 12.72 -7.81 11.80
C LEU A 170 12.05 -6.43 11.73
N VAL A 171 10.89 -6.29 12.39
CA VAL A 171 10.29 -4.97 12.62
C VAL A 171 11.26 -4.13 13.45
N HIS A 172 11.47 -2.88 13.04
CA HIS A 172 12.44 -1.97 13.65
C HIS A 172 12.26 -1.89 15.17
N GLY A 173 13.35 -2.06 15.92
CA GLY A 173 13.35 -2.01 17.38
C GLY A 173 12.75 -3.23 18.07
N THR A 174 12.40 -4.30 17.33
CA THR A 174 11.79 -5.52 17.91
C THR A 174 12.52 -6.78 17.47
N LYS A 175 12.18 -7.91 18.11
CA LYS A 175 12.61 -9.27 17.70
C LYS A 175 11.57 -9.99 16.82
N LYS A 176 10.51 -9.29 16.40
CA LYS A 176 9.42 -9.89 15.60
C LYS A 176 9.73 -9.76 14.11
N LEU A 177 9.48 -10.82 13.34
CA LEU A 177 9.59 -10.75 11.88
C LEU A 177 8.59 -9.74 11.31
N SER A 178 9.06 -8.92 10.36
CA SER A 178 8.22 -8.03 9.58
C SER A 178 7.26 -8.81 8.68
N ARG A 179 6.08 -8.25 8.41
CA ARG A 179 5.10 -8.78 7.44
C ARG A 179 5.69 -8.95 6.03
N HIS A 180 6.69 -8.13 5.66
CA HIS A 180 7.48 -8.34 4.44
C HIS A 180 8.22 -9.68 4.41
N SER A 181 8.63 -10.23 5.56
CA SER A 181 9.33 -11.52 5.63
C SER A 181 8.41 -12.67 5.23
N PHE A 182 7.11 -12.52 5.45
CA PHE A 182 6.08 -13.50 5.11
C PHE A 182 5.54 -13.34 3.69
N GLY A 183 6.04 -12.37 2.90
CA GLY A 183 5.51 -12.08 1.57
C GLY A 183 4.10 -11.47 1.59
N ASP A 184 3.65 -11.05 2.77
CA ASP A 184 2.29 -10.57 3.03
C ASP A 184 2.17 -9.04 2.97
N ALA A 185 3.27 -8.32 2.72
CA ALA A 185 3.30 -6.86 2.75
C ALA A 185 3.93 -6.25 1.50
N MET A 186 3.57 -4.99 1.24
CA MET A 186 4.12 -4.21 0.14
C MET A 186 4.26 -2.73 0.53
N ASP A 187 5.39 -2.14 0.17
CA ASP A 187 5.64 -0.71 0.31
C ASP A 187 5.39 -0.02 -1.03
N ILE A 188 4.59 1.05 -1.03
CA ILE A 188 4.11 1.76 -2.22
C ILE A 188 4.52 3.23 -2.13
N THR A 189 5.18 3.75 -3.16
CA THR A 189 5.74 5.12 -3.16
C THR A 189 5.09 6.08 -4.14
N ALA A 190 4.33 5.57 -5.11
CA ALA A 190 3.57 6.42 -6.03
C ALA A 190 2.36 5.71 -6.61
N LEU A 191 1.43 6.52 -7.11
CA LEU A 191 0.26 6.09 -7.88
C LEU A 191 0.21 6.84 -9.21
N ASP A 192 -0.42 6.23 -10.20
CA ASP A 192 -0.73 6.88 -11.47
C ASP A 192 -2.14 6.52 -11.94
N GLY A 193 -2.77 7.42 -12.69
CA GLY A 193 -4.19 7.35 -13.00
C GLY A 193 -4.71 8.57 -13.76
N ASN A 194 -6.03 8.79 -13.71
CA ASN A 194 -6.66 9.96 -14.34
C ASN A 194 -6.23 11.31 -13.72
N PHE A 195 -5.62 11.27 -12.53
CA PHE A 195 -5.03 12.41 -11.81
C PHE A 195 -3.53 12.62 -12.15
N GLY A 196 -2.97 11.79 -13.03
CA GLY A 196 -1.54 11.74 -13.38
C GLY A 196 -0.67 11.13 -12.28
N TYR A 197 0.66 11.24 -12.43
CA TYR A 197 1.61 10.63 -11.50
C TYR A 197 1.69 11.37 -10.16
N ALA A 198 1.42 10.67 -9.06
CA ALA A 198 1.43 11.17 -7.69
C ALA A 198 2.45 10.39 -6.82
N ALA A 199 3.65 10.95 -6.65
CA ALA A 199 4.64 10.43 -5.70
C ALA A 199 4.31 10.87 -4.28
N LEU A 200 4.39 9.97 -3.30
CA LEU A 200 4.03 10.25 -1.91
C LEU A 200 4.83 11.41 -1.33
N VAL A 201 6.15 11.40 -1.53
CA VAL A 201 7.08 12.40 -0.99
C VAL A 201 6.75 13.84 -1.39
N SER A 202 6.10 14.07 -2.54
CA SER A 202 5.82 15.42 -3.05
C SER A 202 4.32 15.73 -3.16
N SER A 203 3.47 14.72 -3.21
CA SER A 203 2.03 14.88 -3.44
C SER A 203 1.19 14.62 -2.20
N TRP A 204 1.79 14.14 -1.11
CA TRP A 204 1.08 13.92 0.15
C TRP A 204 0.65 15.26 0.77
N ASP A 205 -0.65 15.42 0.98
CA ASP A 205 -1.22 16.57 1.68
C ASP A 205 -1.63 16.16 3.10
N SER A 206 -0.87 16.61 4.10
CA SER A 206 -1.12 16.30 5.51
C SER A 206 -2.41 16.91 6.03
N ARG A 207 -2.89 17.99 5.41
CA ARG A 207 -4.16 18.66 5.76
C ARG A 207 -5.39 17.93 5.23
N CYS A 208 -5.19 16.99 4.33
CA CYS A 208 -6.30 16.29 3.72
C CYS A 208 -6.87 15.22 4.65
N GLY A 209 -8.17 15.29 4.91
CA GLY A 209 -8.91 14.35 5.74
C GLY A 209 -9.53 13.19 4.96
N GLY A 210 -9.76 12.08 5.66
CA GLY A 210 -10.53 10.94 5.16
C GLY A 210 -10.13 10.47 3.76
N CYS A 211 -11.13 10.29 2.89
CA CYS A 211 -11.00 9.85 1.50
C CYS A 211 -10.73 11.01 0.51
N GLY A 212 -10.10 12.09 0.96
CA GLY A 212 -9.74 13.22 0.09
C GLY A 212 -10.44 14.55 0.43
N LYS A 213 -11.15 14.63 1.57
CA LYS A 213 -11.84 15.86 2.00
C LYS A 213 -10.80 16.92 2.37
N GLY A 214 -10.89 18.12 1.79
CA GLY A 214 -9.98 19.24 2.08
C GLY A 214 -8.58 19.11 1.47
N CYS A 215 -8.37 18.18 0.53
CA CYS A 215 -7.13 18.10 -0.24
C CYS A 215 -6.97 19.33 -1.14
N ARG A 216 -5.78 19.94 -1.16
CA ARG A 216 -5.48 21.08 -2.04
C ARG A 216 -5.22 20.69 -3.50
N THR A 217 -4.84 19.43 -3.74
CA THR A 217 -4.46 18.96 -5.08
C THR A 217 -5.19 17.67 -5.44
N ALA A 218 -5.43 17.46 -6.75
CA ALA A 218 -5.99 16.22 -7.26
C ALA A 218 -5.13 15.00 -6.90
N LYS A 219 -3.80 15.16 -6.91
CA LYS A 219 -2.84 14.11 -6.52
C LYS A 219 -2.95 13.74 -5.05
N GLY A 220 -3.03 14.73 -4.16
CA GLY A 220 -3.28 14.50 -2.73
C GLY A 220 -4.61 13.79 -2.51
N LYS A 221 -5.66 14.19 -3.24
CA LYS A 221 -7.00 13.56 -3.19
C LYS A 221 -6.93 12.09 -3.62
N ALA A 222 -6.22 11.79 -4.70
CA ALA A 222 -6.03 10.42 -5.17
C ALA A 222 -5.28 9.53 -4.16
N LEU A 223 -4.21 10.05 -3.53
CA LEU A 223 -3.48 9.34 -2.47
C LEU A 223 -4.37 8.99 -1.27
N ARG A 224 -5.34 9.85 -0.93
CA ARG A 224 -6.31 9.56 0.14
C ARG A 224 -7.41 8.60 -0.30
N ALA A 225 -7.91 8.75 -1.52
CA ALA A 225 -8.88 7.83 -2.10
C ALA A 225 -8.32 6.40 -2.21
N PHE A 226 -7.04 6.25 -2.52
CA PHE A 226 -6.31 4.97 -2.47
C PHE A 226 -6.43 4.28 -1.12
N ILE A 227 -6.15 4.99 -0.02
CA ILE A 227 -6.23 4.44 1.33
C ILE A 227 -7.65 3.94 1.63
N CYS A 228 -8.66 4.72 1.26
CA CYS A 228 -10.05 4.31 1.46
C CYS A 228 -10.45 3.10 0.61
N ALA A 229 -9.98 3.05 -0.65
CA ALA A 229 -10.22 1.92 -1.54
C ALA A 229 -9.63 0.61 -0.99
N LEU A 230 -8.51 0.68 -0.26
CA LEU A 230 -7.92 -0.49 0.40
C LEU A 230 -8.62 -0.87 1.71
N ARG A 231 -9.00 0.12 2.53
CA ARG A 231 -9.61 -0.11 3.85
C ARG A 231 -11.07 -0.55 3.78
N GLY A 232 -11.85 0.02 2.86
CA GLY A 232 -13.28 -0.25 2.73
C GLY A 232 -13.65 -1.73 2.67
N PRO A 233 -13.05 -2.53 1.76
CA PRO A 233 -13.36 -3.95 1.65
C PRO A 233 -12.67 -4.84 2.69
N LYS A 234 -11.88 -4.26 3.62
CA LYS A 234 -11.15 -4.98 4.67
C LYS A 234 -10.24 -6.10 4.14
N LEU A 235 -9.68 -5.92 2.94
CA LEU A 235 -8.76 -6.86 2.31
C LEU A 235 -7.34 -6.82 2.88
N PHE A 236 -7.01 -5.73 3.59
CA PHE A 236 -5.72 -5.51 4.23
C PHE A 236 -5.94 -5.26 5.71
N ALA A 237 -5.13 -5.88 6.57
CA ALA A 237 -5.19 -5.63 8.00
C ALA A 237 -4.66 -4.25 8.33
N THR A 238 -3.58 -3.85 7.66
CA THR A 238 -2.94 -2.57 7.90
C THR A 238 -2.71 -1.82 6.61
N VAL A 239 -2.93 -0.50 6.70
CA VAL A 239 -2.50 0.48 5.70
C VAL A 239 -1.86 1.63 6.48
N TYR A 240 -0.54 1.57 6.67
CA TYR A 240 0.20 2.69 7.23
C TYR A 240 0.42 3.77 6.17
N THR A 241 0.44 5.00 6.65
CA THR A 241 0.52 6.18 5.81
C THR A 241 1.67 7.06 6.28
N PRO A 242 2.05 8.09 5.52
CA PRO A 242 3.00 9.09 5.99
C PRO A 242 2.64 9.79 7.30
N ALA A 243 1.39 9.70 7.76
CA ALA A 243 0.95 10.22 9.05
C ALA A 243 1.14 9.23 10.22
N TYR A 244 1.56 7.98 9.97
CA TYR A 244 1.69 6.96 11.02
C TYR A 244 2.93 7.19 11.90
N ASP A 245 4.12 7.24 11.30
CA ASP A 245 5.37 7.52 12.02
C ASP A 245 6.46 8.05 11.07
N ALA A 246 7.67 8.25 11.62
CA ALA A 246 8.83 8.71 10.85
C ALA A 246 9.35 7.69 9.81
N LEU A 247 9.09 6.40 10.00
CA LEU A 247 9.54 5.33 9.09
C LEU A 247 8.67 5.22 7.85
N HIS A 248 7.42 5.66 7.90
CA HIS A 248 6.46 5.56 6.80
C HIS A 248 6.23 6.89 6.05
N ARG A 249 7.05 7.93 6.30
CA ARG A 249 6.84 9.27 5.71
C ARG A 249 6.86 9.32 4.19
N ASP A 250 7.52 8.38 3.54
CA ASP A 250 7.77 8.35 2.10
C ASP A 250 7.07 7.20 1.35
N HIS A 251 6.31 6.35 2.05
CA HIS A 251 5.61 5.22 1.45
C HIS A 251 4.31 4.87 2.20
N PHE A 252 3.40 4.17 1.52
CA PHE A 252 2.35 3.40 2.17
C PHE A 252 2.89 2.01 2.45
N HIS A 253 2.70 1.50 3.67
CA HIS A 253 2.87 0.08 3.97
C HIS A 253 1.50 -0.57 3.99
N VAL A 254 1.31 -1.60 3.19
CA VAL A 254 0.07 -2.39 3.15
C VAL A 254 0.40 -3.83 3.45
N ASP A 255 -0.37 -4.47 4.34
CA ASP A 255 -0.21 -5.91 4.58
C ASP A 255 -1.55 -6.65 4.62
N SER A 256 -1.51 -7.85 4.03
CA SER A 256 -2.60 -8.80 4.06
C SER A 256 -2.93 -9.14 5.52
N PRO A 257 -4.21 -9.36 5.86
CA PRO A 257 -4.55 -9.94 7.14
C PRO A 257 -3.71 -11.21 7.39
N SER A 258 -3.21 -11.31 8.62
CA SER A 258 -2.31 -12.39 9.09
C SER A 258 -2.76 -13.76 8.60
N PRO A 259 -1.86 -14.75 8.38
CA PRO A 259 -2.24 -16.11 7.98
C PRO A 259 -3.26 -16.80 8.90
N ARG A 260 -3.47 -16.31 10.13
CA ARG A 260 -4.52 -16.77 11.05
C ARG A 260 -5.90 -16.15 10.79
N HIS A 261 -5.96 -15.07 10.04
CA HIS A 261 -7.17 -14.35 9.72
C HIS A 261 -7.61 -14.79 8.32
N GLN A 262 -8.52 -15.77 8.30
CA GLN A 262 -9.16 -16.17 7.06
C GLN A 262 -9.94 -14.97 6.52
N LEU A 263 -9.77 -14.66 5.23
CA LEU A 263 -10.67 -13.73 4.56
C LEU A 263 -12.09 -14.30 4.73
N LYS A 264 -12.97 -13.58 5.44
CA LYS A 264 -14.40 -13.92 5.50
C LYS A 264 -15.09 -13.82 4.14
N VAL A 265 -14.41 -13.26 3.16
CA VAL A 265 -14.84 -13.26 1.77
C VAL A 265 -14.57 -14.65 1.22
N SER A 266 -15.60 -15.49 1.14
CA SER A 266 -15.60 -16.58 0.16
C SER A 266 -15.42 -15.91 -1.19
N ILE A 267 -14.21 -15.92 -1.71
CA ILE A 267 -13.96 -15.37 -3.03
C ILE A 267 -14.71 -16.29 -3.98
N ASN A 268 -15.90 -15.86 -4.42
CA ASN A 268 -16.60 -16.57 -5.46
C ASN A 268 -15.76 -16.37 -6.71
N GLU A 269 -15.39 -17.44 -7.40
CA GLU A 269 -14.58 -17.37 -8.62
C GLU A 269 -15.22 -16.40 -9.64
N LYS A 270 -16.56 -16.34 -9.61
CA LYS A 270 -17.38 -15.37 -10.34
C LYS A 270 -17.05 -13.91 -10.04
N ASP A 271 -16.73 -13.53 -8.79
CA ASP A 271 -16.40 -12.15 -8.42
C ASP A 271 -15.04 -11.72 -8.98
N LEU A 272 -14.08 -12.67 -9.04
CA LEU A 272 -12.79 -12.41 -9.66
C LEU A 272 -12.92 -12.25 -11.19
N LEU A 273 -13.79 -13.06 -11.81
CA LEU A 273 -14.07 -13.00 -13.25
C LEU A 273 -14.88 -11.75 -13.63
N ALA A 274 -15.85 -11.33 -12.81
CA ALA A 274 -16.68 -10.16 -13.03
C ALA A 274 -15.86 -8.85 -13.09
N GLY A 275 -14.74 -8.78 -12.36
CA GLY A 275 -13.80 -7.66 -12.44
C GLY A 275 -13.02 -7.56 -13.76
N SER A 276 -12.92 -8.67 -14.51
CA SER A 276 -12.21 -8.77 -15.79
C SER A 276 -13.10 -8.46 -17.01
N SER A 277 -14.42 -8.67 -16.91
CA SER A 277 -15.34 -8.67 -18.06
C SER A 277 -16.15 -7.38 -18.25
N SER A 278 -15.98 -6.36 -17.42
CA SER A 278 -16.69 -5.08 -17.64
C SER A 278 -16.11 -4.30 -18.82
N LYS A 279 -16.53 -4.69 -20.03
CA LYS A 279 -16.47 -3.92 -21.28
C LYS A 279 -17.59 -2.88 -21.39
N LYS A 280 -18.26 -2.51 -20.28
CA LYS A 280 -19.09 -1.29 -20.29
C LYS A 280 -18.13 -0.10 -20.29
N THR A 281 -17.81 0.36 -21.50
CA THR A 281 -17.22 1.67 -21.76
C THR A 281 -18.08 2.70 -21.05
N GLN A 282 -17.68 3.11 -19.85
CA GLN A 282 -18.13 4.39 -19.32
C GLN A 282 -17.65 5.42 -20.35
N LYS A 283 -18.59 6.01 -21.10
CA LYS A 283 -18.35 7.24 -21.84
C LYS A 283 -17.95 8.28 -20.79
N VAL A 284 -16.65 8.37 -20.53
CA VAL A 284 -16.07 9.52 -19.86
C VAL A 284 -16.16 10.63 -20.89
N ALA A 285 -17.09 11.56 -20.68
CA ALA A 285 -17.23 12.73 -21.52
C ALA A 285 -15.88 13.46 -21.61
N GLY A 286 -15.39 13.64 -22.84
CA GLY A 286 -14.29 14.56 -23.15
C GLY A 286 -12.88 14.13 -22.71
N SER A 287 -12.35 13.02 -23.22
CA SER A 287 -10.89 12.77 -23.19
C SER A 287 -10.25 13.42 -24.42
N ALA A 288 -9.64 14.59 -24.22
CA ALA A 288 -8.73 15.18 -25.20
C ALA A 288 -7.66 14.15 -25.60
N LYS A 289 -7.54 13.89 -26.91
CA LYS A 289 -6.49 13.05 -27.50
C LYS A 289 -5.12 13.55 -27.02
N ARG A 290 -4.53 12.87 -26.03
CA ARG A 290 -3.14 13.08 -25.61
C ARG A 290 -2.37 11.77 -25.77
N ASN A 291 -1.62 11.71 -26.86
CA ASN A 291 -0.59 10.72 -27.12
C ASN A 291 0.59 10.98 -26.15
N HIS A 292 0.51 10.51 -24.90
CA HIS A 292 1.58 10.70 -23.90
C HIS A 292 2.38 9.41 -23.60
N TRP A 293 2.32 8.40 -24.46
CA TRP A 293 3.01 7.12 -24.21
C TRP A 293 4.51 7.08 -24.61
N SER A 294 5.13 8.16 -25.09
CA SER A 294 6.54 8.13 -25.52
C SER A 294 7.48 9.16 -24.86
N ARG A 295 7.03 9.90 -23.84
CA ARG A 295 7.93 10.77 -23.06
C ARG A 295 7.97 10.29 -21.63
N TYR A 296 8.93 9.41 -21.34
CA TYR A 296 9.54 9.40 -20.01
C TYR A 296 9.84 10.86 -19.64
N PRO A 297 9.41 11.37 -18.48
CA PRO A 297 9.87 12.68 -18.05
C PRO A 297 11.39 12.66 -18.11
N SER A 298 11.97 13.67 -18.75
CA SER A 298 13.41 13.88 -18.72
C SER A 298 13.88 13.74 -17.29
N THR A 299 15.04 13.11 -17.11
CA THR A 299 15.68 12.84 -15.82
C THR A 299 15.84 14.14 -15.06
N ARG A 300 14.80 14.56 -14.34
CA ARG A 300 14.95 15.54 -13.27
C ARG A 300 15.97 14.91 -12.34
N LYS A 301 17.13 15.55 -12.17
CA LYS A 301 18.16 15.10 -11.22
C LYS A 301 17.43 14.78 -9.93
N TRP A 302 17.38 13.50 -9.61
CA TRP A 302 16.81 13.06 -8.36
C TRP A 302 17.69 13.64 -7.27
N GLU A 303 17.12 14.52 -6.45
CA GLU A 303 17.70 14.80 -5.16
C GLU A 303 17.52 13.54 -4.32
N ALA A 304 18.63 12.98 -3.84
CA ALA A 304 18.56 11.91 -2.87
C ALA A 304 17.67 12.33 -1.70
N PRO A 305 16.84 11.44 -1.12
CA PRO A 305 16.27 11.70 0.18
C PRO A 305 17.46 12.08 1.05
N ARG A 306 17.43 13.31 1.60
CA ARG A 306 18.50 13.83 2.44
C ARG A 306 18.86 12.70 3.38
N THR A 307 20.08 12.18 3.23
CA THR A 307 20.60 11.14 4.09
C THR A 307 20.26 11.56 5.51
N ARG A 308 19.68 10.64 6.30
CA ARG A 308 19.49 10.87 7.73
C ARG A 308 20.80 11.43 8.24
N LEU A 309 20.81 12.71 8.61
CA LEU A 309 21.87 13.23 9.46
C LEU A 309 21.83 12.34 10.69
N SER A 310 22.86 11.50 10.82
CA SER A 310 23.17 10.80 12.04
C SER A 310 23.45 11.85 13.10
N ARG A 311 22.41 12.32 13.77
CA ARG A 311 22.49 13.07 15.02
C ARG A 311 21.58 12.39 16.04
N TRP A 312 22.15 11.38 16.66
CA TRP A 312 22.05 11.08 18.08
C TRP A 312 23.46 10.78 18.55
#